data_AF-A0A3R7RSV7-F1
#
_entry.id   AF-A0A3R7RSV7-F1
#
_cell.length_a   1.000
_cell.length_b   1.000
_cell.length_c   1.000
_cell.angle_alpha   90.00
_cell.angle_beta   90.00
_cell.angle_gamma   90.00
#
_symmetry.space_group_name_H-M   'P 1'
#
loop_
_entity.id
_entity.type
_entity.pdbx_description
1 polymer ?
#
loop_
_entity_poly.entity_id
_entity_poly.type
_entity_poly.pdbx_seq_one_letter_code
_entity_poly.pdbx_strand_id
1 'polypeptide(L)'
;MLDSAERERIFARKRIARERAIDGLLASAHADGGIVDRGYWTLVHDLELAALTTNLEQLEEIGVEVPMPEALDDEELLQSLQEVIHGLAELEVYLLHSDHLDDRTLYRRLREDVLADQVRDLPPRIGCREWVDLSSGLGDPVETWLRYHASEEERSQASDRGEIVPSRSRKKADRDRSLPRPDA
;
A
#
# COMPACT_ATOMS: atom_id res chain seq x y z
N MET A 1 -2.57 14.70 15.20
CA MET A 1 -2.43 14.65 13.75
C MET A 1 -1.60 15.83 13.27
N LEU A 2 -0.53 15.58 12.51
CA LEU A 2 0.26 16.65 11.89
C LEU A 2 -0.59 17.43 10.86
N ASP A 3 -0.28 18.70 10.67
CA ASP A 3 -0.93 19.46 9.61
C ASP A 3 -0.36 19.11 8.22
N SER A 4 -1.08 19.53 7.17
CA SER A 4 -0.68 19.23 5.78
C SER A 4 0.69 19.81 5.41
N ALA A 5 1.08 20.96 5.97
CA ALA A 5 2.37 21.57 5.70
C ALA A 5 3.51 20.82 6.40
N GLU A 6 3.28 20.30 7.60
CA GLU A 6 4.24 19.46 8.32
C GLU A 6 4.49 18.14 7.59
N ARG A 7 3.42 17.48 7.13
CA ARG A 7 3.54 16.25 6.31
C ARG A 7 4.31 16.51 5.01
N GLU A 8 3.99 17.60 4.31
CA GLU A 8 4.72 17.96 3.09
C GLU A 8 6.20 18.26 3.36
N ARG A 9 6.56 18.85 4.51
CA ARG A 9 7.98 19.02 4.88
C ARG A 9 8.69 17.68 5.07
N ILE A 10 8.03 16.70 5.69
CA ILE A 10 8.56 15.34 5.84
C ILE A 10 8.81 14.72 4.45
N PHE A 11 7.81 14.75 3.58
CA PHE A 11 7.93 14.18 2.23
C PHE A 11 8.98 14.90 1.37
N ALA A 12 9.02 16.23 1.41
CA ALA A 12 10.00 17.02 0.67
C ALA A 12 11.43 16.72 1.11
N ARG A 13 11.67 16.56 2.42
CA ARG A 13 12.96 16.16 2.97
C ARG A 13 13.38 14.79 2.45
N LYS A 14 12.47 13.81 2.45
CA LYS A 14 12.73 12.46 1.91
C LYS A 14 13.02 12.50 0.40
N ARG A 15 12.29 13.29 -0.38
CA ARG A 15 12.56 13.48 -1.83
C ARG A 15 13.96 14.05 -2.05
N ILE A 16 14.35 15.09 -1.31
CA ILE A 16 15.70 15.68 -1.41
C ILE A 16 16.79 14.65 -1.05
N ALA A 17 16.58 13.84 0.00
CA ALA A 17 17.52 12.81 0.39
C ALA A 17 17.69 11.75 -0.71
N ARG A 18 16.57 11.30 -1.30
CA ARG A 18 16.54 10.37 -2.44
C ARG A 18 17.30 10.93 -3.65
N GLU A 19 17.01 12.16 -4.08
CA GLU A 19 17.69 12.77 -5.24
C GLU A 19 19.21 12.86 -5.01
N ARG A 20 19.64 13.23 -3.80
CA ARG A 20 21.08 13.26 -3.45
C ARG A 20 21.74 11.89 -3.51
N ALA A 21 21.04 10.85 -3.05
CA ALA A 21 21.56 9.48 -3.11
C ALA A 21 21.73 9.03 -4.57
N ILE A 22 20.74 9.28 -5.43
CA ILE A 22 20.79 8.97 -6.87
C ILE A 22 21.90 9.76 -7.56
N ASP A 23 22.06 11.05 -7.27
CA ASP A 23 23.14 11.88 -7.81
C ASP A 23 24.52 11.34 -7.41
N GLY A 24 24.66 10.87 -6.17
CA GLY A 24 25.90 10.24 -5.68
C GLY A 24 26.24 8.95 -6.43
N LEU A 25 25.24 8.09 -6.65
CA LEU A 25 25.41 6.85 -7.44
C LEU A 25 25.84 7.17 -8.88
N LEU A 26 25.16 8.12 -9.52
CA LEU A 26 25.46 8.55 -10.87
C LEU A 26 26.88 9.13 -10.99
N ALA A 27 27.29 9.96 -10.02
CA ALA A 27 28.63 10.54 -9.99
C ALA A 27 29.73 9.48 -9.81
N SER A 28 29.52 8.51 -8.91
CA SER A 28 30.45 7.38 -8.73
C SER A 28 30.55 6.55 -10.01
N ALA A 29 29.40 6.18 -10.59
CA ALA A 29 29.37 5.39 -11.82
C ALA A 29 30.07 6.10 -12.98
N HIS A 30 29.90 7.42 -13.11
CA HIS A 30 30.61 8.19 -14.13
C HIS A 30 32.13 8.19 -13.90
N ALA A 31 32.59 8.37 -12.66
CA ALA A 31 34.01 8.34 -12.33
C ALA A 31 34.66 6.97 -12.64
N ASP A 32 33.90 5.89 -12.44
CA ASP A 32 34.35 4.52 -12.65
C ASP A 32 34.15 4.02 -14.10
N GLY A 33 33.66 4.88 -15.01
CA GLY A 33 33.38 4.51 -16.41
C GLY A 33 32.20 3.55 -16.59
N GLY A 34 31.30 3.51 -15.61
CA GLY A 34 30.08 2.69 -15.60
C GLY A 34 28.89 3.34 -16.32
N ILE A 35 27.69 2.84 -16.01
CA ILE A 35 26.44 3.31 -16.62
C ILE A 35 26.13 4.74 -16.14
N VAL A 36 25.90 5.67 -17.07
CA VAL A 36 25.61 7.09 -16.77
C VAL A 36 24.15 7.49 -17.04
N ASP A 37 23.24 6.52 -16.99
CA ASP A 37 21.80 6.76 -17.11
C ASP A 37 21.16 7.02 -15.73
N ARG A 38 20.46 8.15 -15.59
CA ARG A 38 19.77 8.49 -14.33
C ARG A 38 18.62 7.54 -14.03
N GLY A 39 17.90 7.09 -15.07
CA GLY A 39 16.77 6.18 -14.92
C GLY A 39 17.21 4.85 -14.31
N TYR A 40 18.33 4.31 -14.80
CA TYR A 40 18.98 3.12 -14.25
C TYR A 40 19.30 3.29 -12.76
N TRP A 41 20.01 4.35 -12.37
CA TRP A 41 20.37 4.55 -10.96
C TRP A 41 19.19 4.90 -10.07
N THR A 42 18.12 5.47 -10.64
CA THR A 42 16.84 5.64 -9.94
C THR A 42 16.25 4.28 -9.58
N LEU A 43 16.18 3.35 -10.52
CA LEU A 43 15.66 2.00 -10.28
C LEU A 43 16.54 1.24 -9.27
N VAL A 44 17.86 1.30 -9.43
CA VAL A 44 18.79 0.67 -8.49
C VAL A 44 18.60 1.23 -7.09
N HIS A 45 18.53 2.57 -6.95
CA HIS A 45 18.29 3.17 -5.65
C HIS A 45 16.97 2.69 -5.05
N ASP A 46 15.86 2.89 -5.76
CA ASP A 46 14.54 2.69 -5.19
C ASP A 46 14.22 1.23 -4.90
N LEU A 47 14.67 0.30 -5.76
CA LEU A 47 14.36 -1.12 -5.63
C LEU A 47 15.37 -1.86 -4.75
N GLU A 48 16.62 -1.42 -4.70
CA GLU A 48 17.72 -2.19 -4.08
C GLU A 48 18.33 -1.50 -2.86
N LEU A 49 18.50 -0.18 -2.89
CA LEU A 49 19.35 0.55 -1.92
C LEU A 49 18.58 1.43 -0.94
N ALA A 50 17.37 1.87 -1.28
CA ALA A 50 16.55 2.67 -0.38
C ALA A 50 16.34 1.92 0.94
N ALA A 51 16.37 2.65 2.05
CA ALA A 51 16.23 2.06 3.37
C ALA A 51 14.93 1.25 3.47
N LEU A 52 14.94 0.18 4.27
CA LEU A 52 13.73 -0.56 4.58
C LEU A 52 13.01 0.11 5.75
N THR A 53 11.68 0.08 5.70
CA THR A 53 10.76 0.52 6.75
C THR A 53 9.49 -0.34 6.67
N THR A 54 8.41 0.10 7.30
CA THR A 54 7.07 -0.47 7.19
C THR A 54 6.07 0.66 6.92
N ASN A 55 4.91 0.37 6.32
CA ASN A 55 3.90 1.43 6.19
C ASN A 55 3.36 1.89 7.55
N LEU A 56 3.43 1.04 8.60
CA LEU A 56 3.15 1.46 9.97
C LEU A 56 4.06 2.59 10.43
N GLU A 57 5.38 2.43 10.31
CA GLU A 57 6.36 3.46 10.69
C GLU A 57 6.19 4.73 9.84
N GLN A 58 5.88 4.59 8.55
CA GLN A 58 5.63 5.74 7.66
C GLN A 58 4.35 6.50 8.04
N LEU A 59 3.28 5.79 8.42
CA LEU A 59 2.04 6.39 8.93
C LEU A 59 2.30 7.15 10.25
N GLU A 60 3.05 6.54 11.17
CA GLU A 60 3.45 7.18 12.43
C GLU A 60 4.32 8.42 12.18
N GLU A 61 5.24 8.39 11.21
CA GLU A 61 6.06 9.55 10.83
C GLU A 61 5.19 10.75 10.40
N ILE A 62 4.07 10.50 9.70
CA ILE A 62 3.13 11.54 9.26
C ILE A 62 2.02 11.83 10.29
N GLY A 63 2.14 11.27 11.50
CA GLY A 63 1.27 11.52 12.63
C GLY A 63 -0.10 10.85 12.53
N VAL A 64 -0.18 9.70 11.86
CA VAL A 64 -1.31 8.77 11.88
C VAL A 64 -1.00 7.67 12.90
N GLU A 65 -1.76 7.63 13.98
CA GLU A 65 -1.61 6.61 15.01
C GLU A 65 -2.38 5.34 14.62
N VAL A 66 -1.73 4.18 14.75
CA VAL A 66 -2.35 2.88 14.44
C VAL A 66 -2.33 1.98 15.68
N PRO A 67 -3.23 2.21 16.65
CA PRO A 67 -3.32 1.41 17.88
C PRO A 67 -3.67 -0.06 17.60
N MET A 68 -3.44 -0.92 18.60
CA MET A 68 -3.83 -2.33 18.50
C MET A 68 -5.37 -2.46 18.47
N PRO A 69 -5.93 -3.39 17.68
CA PRO A 69 -7.39 -3.53 17.54
C PRO A 69 -8.14 -3.80 18.85
N GLU A 70 -7.49 -4.43 19.82
CA GLU A 70 -8.04 -4.75 21.15
C GLU A 70 -8.19 -3.51 22.04
N ALA A 71 -7.48 -2.42 21.72
CA ALA A 71 -7.53 -1.17 22.47
C ALA A 71 -8.69 -0.26 22.03
N LEU A 72 -9.38 -0.59 20.93
CA LEU A 72 -10.42 0.22 20.32
C LEU A 72 -11.79 -0.44 20.44
N ASP A 73 -12.81 0.34 20.78
CA ASP A 73 -14.19 -0.04 20.52
C ASP A 73 -14.53 0.06 19.02
N ASP A 74 -15.77 -0.27 18.64
CA ASP A 74 -16.15 -0.31 17.22
C ASP A 74 -16.26 1.07 16.56
N GLU A 75 -16.57 2.14 17.32
CA GLU A 75 -16.65 3.50 16.79
C GLU A 75 -15.24 4.07 16.60
N GLU A 76 -14.38 3.90 17.61
CA GLU A 76 -12.97 4.29 17.57
C GLU A 76 -12.22 3.53 16.46
N LEU A 77 -12.51 2.23 16.30
CA LEU A 77 -11.92 1.41 15.24
C LEU A 77 -12.32 1.89 13.86
N LEU A 78 -13.59 2.23 13.65
CA LEU A 78 -14.04 2.75 12.35
C LEU A 78 -13.35 4.07 12.02
N GLN A 79 -13.20 4.97 13.00
CA GLN A 79 -12.48 6.22 12.81
C GLN A 79 -10.99 5.96 12.49
N SER A 80 -10.31 5.13 13.27
CA SER A 80 -8.91 4.80 13.03
C SER A 80 -8.71 4.12 11.68
N LEU A 81 -9.63 3.24 11.27
CA LEU A 81 -9.60 2.61 9.95
C LEU A 81 -9.67 3.65 8.82
N GLN A 82 -10.51 4.68 8.94
CA GLN A 82 -10.56 5.77 7.97
C GLN A 82 -9.24 6.56 7.92
N GLU A 83 -8.70 6.90 9.10
CA GLU A 83 -7.42 7.63 9.20
C GLU A 83 -6.27 6.84 8.56
N VAL A 84 -6.20 5.53 8.79
CA VAL A 84 -5.22 4.63 8.15
C VAL A 84 -5.40 4.60 6.63
N ILE A 85 -6.63 4.41 6.14
CA ILE A 85 -6.90 4.35 4.70
C ILE A 85 -6.50 5.65 3.99
N HIS A 86 -6.80 6.80 4.60
CA HIS A 86 -6.42 8.10 4.05
C HIS A 86 -4.92 8.38 4.19
N GLY A 87 -4.29 7.98 5.30
CA GLY A 87 -2.85 8.07 5.50
C GLY A 87 -2.07 7.25 4.47
N LEU A 88 -2.51 6.02 4.18
CA LEU A 88 -1.92 5.19 3.12
C LEU A 88 -2.01 5.88 1.76
N ALA A 89 -3.15 6.51 1.44
CA ALA A 89 -3.31 7.25 0.20
C ALA A 89 -2.36 8.46 0.10
N GLU A 90 -2.05 9.13 1.22
CA GLU A 90 -1.02 10.18 1.26
C GLU A 90 0.40 9.65 0.98
N LEU A 91 0.66 8.37 1.30
CA LEU A 91 1.88 7.64 0.97
C LEU A 91 1.86 7.06 -0.46
N GLU A 92 0.80 7.29 -1.25
CA GLU A 92 0.54 6.66 -2.55
C GLU A 92 0.39 5.13 -2.51
N VAL A 93 -0.08 4.59 -1.38
CA VAL A 93 -0.46 3.19 -1.18
C VAL A 93 -1.98 3.07 -1.17
N TYR A 94 -2.54 2.24 -2.06
CA TYR A 94 -3.99 2.13 -2.26
C TYR A 94 -4.47 0.70 -1.99
N LEU A 95 -5.60 0.57 -1.31
CA LEU A 95 -6.20 -0.74 -1.02
C LEU A 95 -7.15 -1.17 -2.14
N LEU A 96 -7.19 -2.46 -2.43
CA LEU A 96 -8.14 -3.10 -3.34
C LEU A 96 -8.86 -4.26 -2.65
N HIS A 97 -10.09 -4.54 -3.09
CA HIS A 97 -10.81 -5.79 -2.80
C HIS A 97 -11.06 -6.07 -1.32
N SER A 98 -11.43 -5.06 -0.53
CA SER A 98 -11.63 -5.16 0.92
C SER A 98 -13.04 -5.61 1.33
N ASP A 99 -14.03 -5.52 0.44
CA ASP A 99 -15.46 -5.65 0.78
C ASP A 99 -15.87 -7.01 1.41
N HIS A 100 -15.05 -8.04 1.28
CA HIS A 100 -15.26 -9.35 1.90
C HIS A 100 -14.99 -9.36 3.42
N LEU A 101 -14.33 -8.32 3.95
CA LEU A 101 -13.99 -8.13 5.35
C LEU A 101 -14.94 -7.13 6.01
N ASP A 102 -15.33 -7.38 7.25
CA ASP A 102 -15.93 -6.35 8.12
C ASP A 102 -14.83 -5.39 8.63
N ASP A 103 -15.22 -4.26 9.22
CA ASP A 103 -14.29 -3.20 9.58
C ASP A 103 -13.23 -3.68 10.58
N ARG A 104 -13.65 -4.45 11.60
CA ARG A 104 -12.74 -5.00 12.61
C ARG A 104 -11.76 -6.02 12.02
N THR A 105 -12.21 -6.88 11.11
CA THR A 105 -11.31 -7.83 10.42
C THR A 105 -10.34 -7.12 9.49
N LEU A 106 -10.81 -6.10 8.75
CA LEU A 106 -9.96 -5.29 7.88
C LEU A 106 -8.90 -4.55 8.70
N TYR A 107 -9.31 -3.84 9.75
CA TYR A 107 -8.39 -3.09 10.60
C TYR A 107 -7.33 -3.98 11.23
N ARG A 108 -7.73 -5.13 11.79
CA ARG A 108 -6.78 -6.10 12.36
C ARG A 108 -5.75 -6.55 11.33
N ARG A 109 -6.20 -6.96 10.15
CA ARG A 109 -5.30 -7.39 9.08
C ARG A 109 -4.36 -6.28 8.60
N LEU A 110 -4.86 -5.04 8.49
CA LEU A 110 -4.01 -3.91 8.18
C LEU A 110 -2.94 -3.76 9.27
N ARG A 111 -3.34 -3.73 10.55
CA ARG A 111 -2.44 -3.46 11.66
C ARG A 111 -1.40 -4.56 11.91
N GLU A 112 -1.80 -5.82 11.81
CA GLU A 112 -0.98 -6.97 12.20
C GLU A 112 -0.13 -7.51 11.06
N ASP A 113 -0.63 -7.44 9.83
CA ASP A 113 0.03 -8.03 8.67
C ASP A 113 0.51 -6.96 7.70
N VAL A 114 -0.43 -6.29 7.00
CA VAL A 114 -0.11 -5.44 5.84
C VAL A 114 0.81 -4.28 6.20
N LEU A 115 0.49 -3.54 7.27
CA LEU A 115 1.27 -2.38 7.67
C LEU A 115 2.61 -2.76 8.31
N ALA A 116 2.77 -4.02 8.73
CA ALA A 116 3.98 -4.53 9.36
C ALA A 116 4.98 -5.11 8.34
N ASP A 117 4.55 -5.33 7.09
CA ASP A 117 5.41 -5.82 6.02
C ASP A 117 6.54 -4.81 5.68
N GLN A 118 7.71 -5.34 5.35
CA GLN A 118 8.86 -4.53 5.00
C GLN A 118 8.71 -3.95 3.59
N VAL A 119 8.84 -2.63 3.49
CA VAL A 119 8.78 -1.87 2.24
C VAL A 119 9.99 -0.97 2.09
N ARG A 120 10.23 -0.47 0.87
CA ARG A 120 11.24 0.56 0.60
C ARG A 120 10.72 1.91 1.10
N ASP A 121 11.56 2.65 1.80
CA ASP A 121 11.21 3.97 2.32
C ASP A 121 11.25 5.04 1.23
N LEU A 122 10.20 5.06 0.40
CA LEU A 122 10.06 5.96 -0.72
C LEU A 122 9.05 7.07 -0.39
N PRO A 123 9.38 8.35 -0.66
CA PRO A 123 8.42 9.43 -0.50
C PRO A 123 7.36 9.41 -1.60
N PRO A 124 6.16 9.93 -1.34
CA PRO A 124 5.13 10.08 -2.35
C PRO A 124 5.53 11.11 -3.42
N ARG A 125 4.83 11.06 -4.57
CA ARG A 125 4.97 11.93 -5.74
C ARG A 125 6.31 11.79 -6.46
N ILE A 126 6.87 10.59 -6.45
CA ILE A 126 8.06 10.23 -7.25
C ILE A 126 7.72 9.36 -8.48
N GLY A 127 6.43 9.11 -8.73
CA GLY A 127 5.95 8.26 -9.82
C GLY A 127 5.89 6.77 -9.48
N CYS A 128 6.07 6.41 -8.20
CA CYS A 128 5.86 5.07 -7.68
C CYS A 128 4.55 5.05 -6.87
N ARG A 129 3.66 4.11 -7.17
CA ARG A 129 2.38 3.90 -6.47
C ARG A 129 2.24 2.42 -6.17
N GLU A 130 1.63 2.11 -5.04
CA GLU A 130 1.43 0.74 -4.59
C GLU A 130 -0.06 0.40 -4.52
N TRP A 131 -0.41 -0.84 -4.87
CA TRP A 131 -1.75 -1.39 -4.70
C TRP A 131 -1.68 -2.65 -3.84
N VAL A 132 -2.31 -2.60 -2.68
CA VAL A 132 -2.44 -3.74 -1.78
C VAL A 132 -3.76 -4.44 -2.05
N ASP A 133 -3.69 -5.64 -2.64
CA ASP A 133 -4.86 -6.46 -2.90
C ASP A 133 -5.23 -7.30 -1.67
N LEU A 134 -6.33 -6.91 -1.01
CA LEU A 134 -6.81 -7.59 0.18
C LEU A 134 -7.51 -8.92 -0.11
N SER A 135 -7.69 -9.34 -1.35
CA SER A 135 -8.03 -10.74 -1.63
C SER A 135 -6.87 -11.69 -1.31
N SER A 136 -5.63 -11.21 -1.23
CA SER A 136 -4.42 -12.03 -1.02
C SER A 136 -3.89 -12.00 0.42
N GLY A 137 -3.68 -13.15 1.05
CA GLY A 137 -3.06 -13.25 2.39
C GLY A 137 -3.95 -13.83 3.49
N LEU A 138 -5.27 -13.91 3.28
CA LEU A 138 -6.17 -14.75 4.09
C LEU A 138 -6.63 -15.96 3.26
N GLY A 139 -5.95 -17.09 3.42
CA GLY A 139 -6.27 -18.30 2.65
C GLY A 139 -5.87 -18.21 1.19
N ASP A 140 -6.63 -18.86 0.31
CA ASP A 140 -6.37 -18.87 -1.13
C ASP A 140 -6.85 -17.54 -1.78
N PRO A 141 -5.94 -16.74 -2.38
CA PRO A 141 -6.29 -15.49 -3.02
C PRO A 141 -7.23 -15.65 -4.22
N VAL A 142 -7.04 -16.70 -5.01
CA VAL A 142 -7.86 -17.00 -6.19
C VAL A 142 -9.26 -17.39 -5.74
N GLU A 143 -9.37 -18.21 -4.70
CA GLU A 143 -10.66 -18.56 -4.14
C GLU A 143 -11.40 -17.32 -3.61
N THR A 144 -10.71 -16.46 -2.84
CA THR A 144 -11.28 -15.21 -2.29
C THR A 144 -11.74 -14.28 -3.41
N TRP A 145 -10.90 -14.09 -4.43
CA TRP A 145 -11.24 -13.33 -5.63
C TRP A 145 -12.51 -13.86 -6.30
N LEU A 146 -12.53 -15.16 -6.66
CA LEU A 146 -13.66 -15.78 -7.36
C LEU A 146 -14.94 -15.73 -6.53
N ARG A 147 -14.84 -15.91 -5.21
CA ARG A 147 -15.97 -15.97 -4.28
C ARG A 147 -16.65 -14.61 -4.08
N TYR A 148 -15.90 -13.52 -4.02
CA TYR A 148 -16.40 -12.21 -3.59
C TYR A 148 -16.32 -11.09 -4.63
N HIS A 149 -15.33 -11.10 -5.52
CA HIS A 149 -14.95 -9.92 -6.31
C HIS A 149 -15.01 -10.13 -7.82
N ALA A 150 -14.69 -11.34 -8.29
CA ALA A 150 -14.70 -11.66 -9.70
C ALA A 150 -16.07 -11.39 -10.34
N SER A 151 -16.04 -10.77 -11.51
CA SER A 151 -17.18 -10.64 -12.40
C SER A 151 -17.67 -12.01 -12.89
N GLU A 152 -18.84 -12.03 -13.52
CA GLU A 152 -19.36 -13.27 -14.10
C GLU A 152 -18.49 -13.77 -15.26
N GLU A 153 -17.93 -12.85 -16.05
CA GLU A 153 -17.03 -13.17 -17.15
C GLU A 153 -15.74 -13.82 -16.65
N GLU A 154 -15.10 -13.25 -15.63
CA GLU A 154 -13.87 -13.81 -15.04
C GLU A 154 -14.10 -15.20 -14.44
N ARG A 155 -15.28 -15.42 -13.83
CA ARG A 155 -15.67 -16.74 -13.31
C ARG A 155 -15.91 -17.75 -14.43
N SER A 156 -16.53 -17.35 -15.53
CA SER A 156 -16.68 -18.20 -16.72
C SER A 156 -15.32 -18.59 -17.29
N GLN A 157 -14.41 -17.63 -17.45
CA GLN A 157 -13.06 -17.88 -17.96
C GLN A 157 -12.26 -18.82 -17.05
N ALA A 158 -12.39 -18.70 -15.72
CA ALA A 158 -11.79 -19.65 -14.78
C ALA A 158 -12.34 -21.07 -14.97
N SER A 159 -13.66 -21.21 -15.12
CA SER A 159 -14.30 -22.50 -15.41
C SER A 159 -13.82 -23.09 -16.75
N ASP A 160 -13.68 -22.28 -17.80
CA ASP A 160 -13.21 -22.73 -19.11
C ASP A 160 -11.75 -23.22 -19.08
N ARG A 161 -10.94 -22.68 -18.17
CA ARG A 161 -9.58 -23.17 -17.88
C ARG A 161 -9.56 -24.42 -16.99
N GLY A 162 -10.71 -24.92 -16.55
CA GLY A 162 -10.85 -26.08 -15.68
C GLY A 162 -10.54 -25.81 -14.21
N GLU A 163 -10.52 -24.54 -13.78
CA GLU A 163 -10.34 -24.15 -12.38
C GLU A 163 -11.60 -24.45 -11.56
N ILE A 164 -11.43 -24.75 -10.27
CA ILE A 164 -12.56 -24.92 -9.34
C ILE A 164 -13.13 -23.55 -9.02
N VAL A 165 -14.35 -23.28 -9.49
CA VAL A 165 -15.03 -22.00 -9.23
C VAL A 165 -15.95 -22.12 -8.00
N PRO A 166 -15.63 -21.47 -6.86
CA PRO A 166 -16.45 -21.56 -5.65
C PRO A 166 -17.81 -20.88 -5.84
N SER A 167 -18.81 -21.25 -5.01
CA SER A 167 -20.08 -20.52 -4.96
C SER A 167 -19.87 -19.07 -4.51
N ARG A 168 -20.65 -18.15 -5.09
CA ARG A 168 -20.60 -16.73 -4.70
C ARG A 168 -21.00 -16.56 -3.24
N SER A 169 -20.32 -15.64 -2.57
CA SER A 169 -20.67 -15.21 -1.21
C SER A 169 -20.91 -13.70 -1.20
N ARG A 170 -21.81 -13.25 -0.33
CA ARG A 170 -22.12 -11.82 -0.20
C ARG A 170 -20.93 -11.11 0.47
N LYS A 171 -20.57 -9.95 -0.08
CA LYS A 171 -19.66 -9.00 0.55
C LYS A 171 -20.20 -8.53 1.91
N LYS A 172 -19.30 -8.30 2.87
CA LYS A 172 -19.62 -7.79 4.20
C LYS A 172 -19.77 -6.26 4.23
N ALA A 173 -19.13 -5.57 3.30
CA ALA A 173 -19.18 -4.11 3.14
C ALA A 173 -19.33 -3.71 1.66
N ASP A 174 -19.45 -2.40 1.42
CA ASP A 174 -19.46 -1.74 0.10
C ASP A 174 -18.51 -0.53 0.12
N ARG A 175 -17.34 -0.70 0.73
CA ARG A 175 -16.37 0.38 0.98
C ARG A 175 -15.39 0.56 -0.19
N ASP A 176 -15.17 -0.47 -1.00
CA ASP A 176 -14.26 -0.42 -2.15
C ASP A 176 -14.63 0.66 -3.17
N ARG A 177 -15.92 1.04 -3.23
CA ARG A 177 -16.40 2.13 -4.08
C ARG A 177 -15.96 3.52 -3.62
N SER A 178 -15.65 3.66 -2.32
CA SER A 178 -15.32 4.93 -1.66
C SER A 178 -13.86 5.00 -1.20
N LEU A 179 -13.07 3.95 -1.42
CA LEU A 179 -11.64 3.99 -1.14
C LEU A 179 -10.98 5.12 -1.96
N PRO A 180 -9.98 5.82 -1.37
CA PRO A 180 -9.18 6.78 -2.10
C PRO A 180 -8.60 6.17 -3.37
N ARG A 181 -8.52 6.98 -4.43
CA ARG A 181 -7.88 6.63 -5.70
C ARG A 181 -6.87 7.70 -6.05
N PRO A 182 -5.80 7.36 -6.78
CA PRO A 182 -4.88 8.37 -7.25
C PRO A 182 -5.61 9.39 -8.12
N ASP A 183 -5.22 10.66 -7.99
CA ASP A 183 -5.64 11.70 -8.92
C ASP A 183 -5.22 11.31 -10.36
N ALA A 184 -6.11 11.59 -11.31
CA ALA A 184 -5.94 11.28 -12.73
C ALA A 184 -4.86 12.15 -13.39
#